data_AF-A0A8D8QG25-F1
#
_entry.id   AF-A0A8D8QG25-F1
#
_cell.length_a   1.000
_cell.length_b   1.000
_cell.length_c   1.000
_cell.angle_alpha   90.00
_cell.angle_beta   90.00
_cell.angle_gamma   90.00
#
_symmetry.space_group_name_H-M   'P 1'
#
loop_
_entity.id
_entity.type
_entity.pdbx_description
1 polymer ?
#
loop_
_entity_poly.entity_id
_entity_poly.type
_entity_poly.pdbx_seq_one_letter_code
_entity_poly.pdbx_strand_id
1 'polypeptide(L)'
;MTFMANHFSQANRNVIQWCHLVDRTYFYGLLAVTALTYCGSIIVCYFPSSAEETELMRYIYKRSHPERQFQTSFWFPFIDDSESYYYEVIFYAQFFLIYLQVFIGNTAMSAIPCLIVHLIGQYKILCEFIEKFGREENPNGFYIYYTDLKNNRFIVRNKPLTGKSKEKYERSFCRQVIRYHQELLQFQKKVCGPTYIND
;
A
#
# COMPACT_ATOMS: atom_id res chain seq x y z
N MET A 1 -3.76 2.39 14.67
CA MET A 1 -3.73 1.25 13.72
C MET A 1 -3.81 -0.13 14.40
N THR A 2 -3.46 -0.27 15.68
CA THR A 2 -3.50 -1.54 16.43
C THR A 2 -4.88 -2.21 16.52
N PHE A 3 -5.97 -1.42 16.54
CA PHE A 3 -7.34 -1.97 16.56
C PHE A 3 -7.70 -2.73 15.28
N MET A 4 -7.36 -2.18 14.11
CA MET A 4 -7.60 -2.84 12.82
C MET A 4 -6.75 -4.11 12.68
N ALA A 5 -5.49 -4.07 13.10
CA ALA A 5 -4.57 -5.20 13.00
C ALA A 5 -5.05 -6.44 13.81
N ASN A 6 -5.64 -6.22 14.99
CA ASN A 6 -5.99 -7.33 15.89
C ASN A 6 -7.41 -7.89 15.69
N HIS A 7 -8.38 -7.06 15.32
CA HIS A 7 -9.78 -7.50 15.21
C HIS A 7 -10.17 -7.97 13.80
N PHE A 8 -9.64 -7.34 12.76
CA PHE A 8 -9.97 -7.72 11.39
C PHE A 8 -9.21 -8.95 10.92
N SER A 9 -7.96 -9.14 11.37
CA SER A 9 -7.09 -10.23 10.94
C SER A 9 -7.60 -11.63 11.32
N GLN A 10 -8.58 -11.71 12.22
CA GLN A 10 -9.15 -12.99 12.69
C GLN A 10 -10.54 -13.27 12.12
N ALA A 11 -11.16 -12.32 11.41
CA ALA A 11 -12.54 -12.43 10.94
C ALA A 11 -12.71 -13.39 9.75
N ASN A 12 -11.87 -13.24 8.72
CA ASN A 12 -11.87 -14.13 7.57
C ASN A 12 -10.46 -14.26 6.99
N ARG A 13 -9.77 -15.35 7.36
CA ARG A 13 -8.39 -15.64 6.94
C ARG A 13 -8.23 -15.67 5.43
N ASN A 14 -9.23 -16.11 4.69
CA ASN A 14 -9.18 -16.20 3.22
C ASN A 14 -9.17 -14.81 2.58
N VAL A 15 -10.01 -13.89 3.07
CA VAL A 15 -10.04 -12.49 2.59
C VAL A 15 -8.70 -11.80 2.86
N ILE A 16 -8.13 -12.01 4.04
CA ILE A 16 -6.85 -11.41 4.43
C ILE A 16 -5.69 -11.96 3.61
N GLN A 17 -5.64 -13.29 3.42
CA GLN A 17 -4.63 -13.92 2.57
C GLN A 17 -4.72 -13.42 1.13
N TRP A 18 -5.93 -13.23 0.62
CA TRP A 18 -6.16 -12.64 -0.69
C TRP A 18 -5.65 -11.20 -0.75
N CYS A 19 -6.00 -10.34 0.22
CA CYS A 19 -5.47 -8.97 0.31
C CYS A 19 -3.94 -8.95 0.30
N HIS A 20 -3.29 -9.77 1.14
CA HIS A 20 -1.83 -9.86 1.18
C HIS A 20 -1.21 -10.33 -0.15
N LEU A 21 -1.84 -11.28 -0.84
CA LEU A 21 -1.36 -11.74 -2.14
C LEU A 21 -1.42 -10.60 -3.17
N VAL A 22 -2.52 -9.85 -3.19
CA VAL A 22 -2.74 -8.71 -4.07
C VAL A 22 -1.73 -7.60 -3.76
N ASP A 23 -1.58 -7.21 -2.50
CA ASP A 23 -0.60 -6.21 -2.06
C ASP A 23 0.83 -6.58 -2.45
N ARG A 24 1.20 -7.84 -2.23
CA ARG A 24 2.53 -8.36 -2.58
C ARG A 24 2.76 -8.32 -4.09
N THR A 25 1.73 -8.62 -4.88
CA THR A 25 1.79 -8.58 -6.34
C THR A 25 1.98 -7.15 -6.84
N TYR A 26 1.23 -6.20 -6.31
CA TYR A 26 1.39 -4.78 -6.64
C TYR A 26 2.78 -4.25 -6.25
N PHE A 27 3.23 -4.54 -5.02
CA PHE A 27 4.53 -4.09 -4.54
C PHE A 27 5.68 -4.61 -5.39
N TYR A 28 5.72 -5.93 -5.67
CA TYR A 28 6.79 -6.48 -6.48
C TYR A 28 6.67 -6.10 -7.96
N GLY A 29 5.47 -5.94 -8.49
CA GLY A 29 5.27 -5.44 -9.85
C GLY A 29 5.82 -4.03 -10.02
N LEU A 30 5.52 -3.13 -9.08
CA LEU A 30 6.01 -1.76 -9.10
C LEU A 30 7.52 -1.68 -8.87
N LEU A 31 8.05 -2.49 -7.94
CA LEU A 31 9.49 -2.60 -7.70
C LEU A 31 10.23 -3.09 -8.95
N ALA A 32 9.69 -4.09 -9.65
CA ALA A 32 10.29 -4.61 -10.88
C ALA A 32 10.30 -3.55 -12.00
N VAL A 33 9.17 -2.86 -12.23
CA VAL A 33 9.09 -1.80 -13.24
C VAL A 33 10.07 -0.68 -12.93
N THR A 34 10.08 -0.18 -11.70
CA THR A 34 11.01 0.88 -11.29
C THR A 34 12.46 0.45 -11.42
N ALA A 35 12.83 -0.74 -10.91
CA ALA A 35 14.18 -1.28 -11.05
C ALA A 35 14.61 -1.39 -12.53
N LEU A 36 13.74 -1.88 -13.42
CA LEU A 36 14.03 -1.95 -14.85
C LEU A 36 14.23 -0.56 -15.47
N THR A 37 13.42 0.44 -15.10
CA THR A 37 13.60 1.81 -15.56
C THR A 37 14.95 2.38 -15.13
N TYR A 38 15.36 2.20 -13.86
CA TYR A 38 16.65 2.68 -13.39
C TYR A 38 17.83 1.92 -14.02
N CYS A 39 17.73 0.60 -14.15
CA CYS A 39 18.74 -0.18 -14.89
C CYS A 39 18.90 0.33 -16.33
N GLY A 40 17.79 0.57 -17.03
CA GLY A 40 17.81 1.16 -18.37
C GLY A 40 18.51 2.52 -18.39
N SER A 41 18.21 3.41 -17.44
CA SER A 41 18.84 4.72 -17.36
C SER A 41 20.35 4.67 -17.05
N ILE A 42 20.79 3.71 -16.23
CA ILE A 42 22.21 3.49 -15.94
C ILE A 42 22.92 2.92 -17.18
N ILE A 43 22.30 1.99 -17.89
CA ILE A 43 22.85 1.42 -19.14
C ILE A 43 23.05 2.53 -20.19
N VAL A 44 22.14 3.51 -20.25
CA VAL A 44 22.26 4.63 -21.18
C VAL A 44 23.54 5.43 -20.97
N CYS A 45 24.05 5.53 -19.75
CA CYS A 45 25.32 6.22 -19.45
C CYS A 45 26.56 5.54 -20.06
N TYR A 46 26.44 4.28 -20.50
CA TYR A 46 27.52 3.55 -21.17
C TYR A 46 27.45 3.63 -22.69
N PHE A 47 26.39 4.20 -23.26
CA PHE A 47 26.36 4.44 -24.71
C PHE A 47 27.24 5.64 -25.05
N PRO A 48 28.11 5.53 -26.06
CA PRO A 48 28.99 6.63 -26.44
C PRO A 48 28.16 7.80 -26.99
N SER A 49 28.44 9.01 -26.49
CA SER A 49 27.91 10.25 -27.07
C SER A 49 28.45 10.49 -28.47
N SER A 50 27.72 11.28 -29.25
CA SER A 50 28.20 11.74 -30.56
C SER A 50 29.48 12.58 -30.42
N ALA A 51 30.28 12.64 -31.49
CA ALA A 51 31.48 13.47 -31.51
C ALA A 51 31.14 14.96 -31.25
N GLU A 52 30.02 15.43 -31.81
CA GLU A 52 29.52 16.80 -31.62
C GLU A 52 29.16 17.10 -30.16
N GLU A 53 28.45 16.20 -29.46
CA GLU A 53 28.14 16.37 -28.03
C GLU A 53 29.41 16.38 -27.18
N THR A 54 30.36 15.50 -27.51
CA THR A 54 31.62 15.38 -26.78
C THR A 54 32.45 16.66 -26.89
N GLU A 55 32.50 17.26 -28.08
CA GLU A 55 33.17 18.54 -28.32
C GLU A 55 32.47 19.69 -27.59
N LEU A 56 31.13 19.72 -27.65
CA LEU A 56 30.32 20.72 -26.95
C LEU A 56 30.52 20.65 -25.43
N MET A 57 30.60 19.44 -24.86
CA MET A 57 30.85 19.23 -23.43
C MET A 57 32.25 19.72 -23.02
N ARG A 58 33.27 19.46 -23.83
CA ARG A 58 34.62 20.00 -23.61
C ARG A 58 34.64 21.53 -23.68
N TYR A 59 33.94 22.11 -24.65
CA TYR A 59 33.95 23.56 -24.84
C TYR A 59 33.19 24.32 -23.74
N ILE A 60 31.95 23.90 -23.43
CA ILE A 60 31.08 24.61 -22.48
C ILE A 60 31.48 24.33 -21.04
N TYR A 61 31.67 23.05 -20.70
CA TYR A 61 31.90 22.63 -19.32
C TYR A 61 33.37 22.46 -18.96
N LYS A 62 34.29 22.59 -19.94
CA LYS A 62 35.74 22.41 -19.75
C LYS A 62 36.12 21.07 -19.12
N ARG A 63 35.34 20.02 -19.42
CA ARG A 63 35.58 18.66 -18.91
C ARG A 63 36.77 18.01 -19.58
N SER A 64 37.65 17.43 -18.78
CA SER A 64 38.81 16.66 -19.25
C SER A 64 38.41 15.31 -19.85
N HIS A 65 37.42 14.64 -19.26
CA HIS A 65 36.94 13.30 -19.61
C HIS A 65 35.43 13.28 -19.95
N PRO A 66 35.00 13.84 -21.10
CA PRO A 66 33.57 13.93 -21.46
C PRO A 66 32.87 12.56 -21.65
N GLU A 67 33.62 11.48 -21.83
CA GLU A 67 33.12 10.11 -21.90
C GLU A 67 32.56 9.60 -20.56
N ARG A 68 32.95 10.23 -19.45
CA ARG A 68 32.51 9.86 -18.10
C ARG A 68 31.19 10.55 -17.77
N GLN A 69 30.10 9.93 -18.17
CA GLN A 69 28.78 10.48 -17.98
C GLN A 69 28.08 9.90 -16.76
N PHE A 70 27.29 10.76 -16.11
CA PHE A 70 26.40 10.40 -15.02
C PHE A 70 24.97 10.31 -15.56
N GLN A 71 24.11 9.54 -14.90
CA GLN A 71 22.68 9.48 -15.26
C GLN A 71 21.98 10.86 -15.11
N THR A 72 22.55 11.74 -14.31
CA THR A 72 22.02 13.06 -14.00
C THR A 72 23.19 14.01 -14.04
N SER A 73 23.14 14.98 -14.95
CA SER A 73 24.19 15.98 -15.09
C SER A 73 24.11 16.95 -13.92
N PHE A 74 25.04 16.82 -12.98
CA PHE A 74 25.28 17.82 -11.96
C PHE A 74 26.35 18.77 -12.47
N TRP A 75 26.09 20.07 -12.37
CA TRP A 75 27.09 21.07 -12.65
C TRP A 75 27.57 21.67 -11.32
N PHE A 76 28.85 21.46 -11.02
CA PHE A 76 29.49 22.05 -9.85
C PHE A 76 30.43 23.16 -10.32
N PRO A 77 30.26 24.41 -9.84
CA PRO A 77 31.21 25.46 -10.16
C PRO A 77 32.58 25.09 -9.59
N PHE A 78 33.63 25.29 -10.40
CA PHE A 78 35.04 25.10 -10.04
C PHE A 78 35.53 23.65 -9.85
N ILE A 79 34.68 22.63 -10.06
CA ILE A 79 35.07 21.21 -9.96
C ILE A 79 34.87 20.56 -11.33
N ASP A 80 35.94 19.96 -11.87
CA ASP A 80 35.82 19.04 -13.01
C ASP A 80 35.40 17.68 -12.47
N ASP A 81 34.11 17.38 -12.56
CA ASP A 81 33.50 16.13 -12.09
C ASP A 81 33.86 14.91 -12.96
N SER A 82 34.55 15.13 -14.08
CA SER A 82 35.07 14.07 -14.94
C SER A 82 36.41 13.51 -14.47
N GLU A 83 37.12 14.22 -13.58
CA GLU A 83 38.36 13.76 -12.96
C GLU A 83 38.13 12.52 -12.08
N SER A 84 39.08 11.57 -12.10
CA SER A 84 38.85 10.21 -11.57
C SER A 84 38.40 10.19 -10.11
N TYR A 85 39.02 11.01 -9.26
CA TYR A 85 38.73 11.04 -7.82
C TYR A 85 37.32 11.60 -7.52
N TYR A 86 36.92 12.69 -8.18
CA TYR A 86 35.59 13.27 -8.01
C TYR A 86 34.52 12.38 -8.64
N TYR A 87 34.84 11.79 -9.79
CA TYR A 87 33.93 10.92 -10.53
C TYR A 87 33.44 9.75 -9.68
N GLU A 88 34.36 9.02 -9.04
CA GLU A 88 34.00 7.86 -8.21
C GLU A 88 33.11 8.25 -7.03
N VAL A 89 33.44 9.35 -6.33
CA VAL A 89 32.66 9.82 -5.18
C VAL A 89 31.25 10.23 -5.60
N ILE A 90 31.13 11.01 -6.69
CA ILE A 90 29.83 11.45 -7.23
C ILE A 90 29.03 10.25 -7.73
N PHE A 91 29.69 9.28 -8.37
CA PHE A 91 29.05 8.06 -8.86
C PHE A 91 28.42 7.25 -7.71
N TYR A 92 29.16 6.99 -6.63
CA TYR A 92 28.60 6.28 -5.46
C TYR A 92 27.49 7.07 -4.77
N ALA A 93 27.63 8.39 -4.65
CA ALA A 93 26.59 9.25 -4.09
C ALA A 93 25.32 9.19 -4.95
N GLN A 94 25.46 9.23 -6.28
CA GLN A 94 24.33 9.13 -7.20
C GLN A 94 23.65 7.76 -7.11
N PHE A 95 24.41 6.67 -7.05
CA PHE A 95 23.86 5.33 -6.87
C PHE A 95 23.04 5.23 -5.57
N PHE A 96 23.54 5.81 -4.48
CA PHE A 96 22.82 5.87 -3.21
C PHE A 96 21.52 6.70 -3.31
N LEU A 97 21.57 7.86 -3.98
CA LEU A 97 20.38 8.70 -4.20
C LEU A 97 19.32 7.98 -5.03
N ILE A 98 19.73 7.28 -6.10
CA ILE A 98 18.83 6.45 -6.92
C ILE A 98 18.19 5.36 -6.07
N TYR A 99 18.97 4.65 -5.26
CA TYR A 99 18.45 3.64 -4.34
C TYR A 99 17.40 4.24 -3.38
N LEU A 100 17.69 5.40 -2.78
CA LEU A 100 16.77 6.09 -1.89
C LEU A 100 15.47 6.51 -2.61
N GLN A 101 15.60 7.02 -3.83
CA GLN A 101 14.46 7.43 -4.67
C GLN A 101 13.59 6.23 -5.06
N VAL A 102 14.18 5.10 -5.44
CA VAL A 102 13.47 3.83 -5.68
C VAL A 102 12.72 3.40 -4.43
N PHE A 103 13.39 3.40 -3.28
CA PHE A 103 12.81 2.94 -2.02
C PHE A 103 11.62 3.81 -1.59
N ILE A 104 11.81 5.13 -1.52
CA ILE A 104 10.78 6.08 -1.10
C ILE A 104 9.64 6.10 -2.12
N GLY A 105 9.96 6.19 -3.41
CA GLY A 105 8.98 6.22 -4.49
C GLY A 105 8.12 4.95 -4.52
N ASN A 106 8.74 3.78 -4.42
CA ASN A 106 8.02 2.51 -4.38
C ASN A 106 7.14 2.39 -3.12
N THR A 107 7.64 2.82 -1.96
CA THR A 107 6.86 2.83 -0.71
C THR A 107 5.66 3.76 -0.81
N ALA A 108 5.84 4.99 -1.31
CA ALA A 108 4.77 5.95 -1.45
C ALA A 108 3.71 5.51 -2.47
N MET A 109 4.14 5.00 -3.63
CA MET A 109 3.24 4.56 -4.69
C MET A 109 2.50 3.26 -4.34
N SER A 110 3.11 2.36 -3.56
CA SER A 110 2.45 1.13 -3.09
C SER A 110 1.50 1.36 -1.90
N ALA A 111 1.63 2.47 -1.17
CA ALA A 111 0.76 2.79 -0.04
C ALA A 111 -0.71 2.97 -0.46
N ILE A 112 -0.98 3.63 -1.60
CA ILE A 112 -2.35 3.88 -2.05
C ILE A 112 -3.09 2.57 -2.42
N PRO A 113 -2.55 1.69 -3.30
CA PRO A 113 -3.16 0.40 -3.58
C PRO A 113 -3.35 -0.45 -2.32
N CYS A 114 -2.35 -0.48 -1.44
CA CYS A 114 -2.42 -1.20 -0.16
C CYS A 114 -3.61 -0.73 0.69
N LEU A 115 -3.78 0.59 0.84
CA LEU A 115 -4.93 1.16 1.56
C LEU A 115 -6.26 0.78 0.90
N ILE A 116 -6.35 0.85 -0.43
CA ILE A 116 -7.57 0.50 -1.18
C ILE A 116 -7.91 -0.99 -0.99
N VAL A 117 -6.93 -1.88 -1.14
CA VAL A 117 -7.10 -3.33 -0.98
C VAL A 117 -7.53 -3.66 0.45
N HIS A 118 -6.93 -3.01 1.44
CA HIS A 118 -7.36 -3.15 2.83
C HIS A 118 -8.79 -2.66 3.05
N LEU A 119 -9.19 -1.51 2.51
CA LEU A 119 -10.56 -1.01 2.60
C LEU A 119 -11.57 -1.95 1.95
N ILE A 120 -11.25 -2.48 0.75
CA ILE A 120 -12.09 -3.48 0.06
C ILE A 120 -12.22 -4.74 0.92
N GLY A 121 -11.12 -5.23 1.49
CA GLY A 121 -11.14 -6.40 2.38
C GLY A 121 -12.03 -6.18 3.61
N GLN A 122 -11.94 -5.00 4.24
CA GLN A 122 -12.77 -4.62 5.38
C GLN A 122 -14.25 -4.52 5.01
N TYR A 123 -14.56 -3.94 3.85
CA TYR A 123 -15.92 -3.85 3.33
C TYR A 123 -16.49 -5.24 3.03
N LYS A 124 -15.71 -6.13 2.41
CA LYS A 124 -16.14 -7.52 2.14
C LYS A 124 -16.45 -8.28 3.42
N ILE A 125 -15.60 -8.15 4.44
CA ILE A 125 -15.85 -8.73 5.78
C ILE A 125 -17.15 -8.17 6.39
N LEU A 126 -17.40 -6.86 6.25
CA LEU A 126 -18.64 -6.25 6.70
C LEU A 126 -19.87 -6.83 5.98
N CYS A 127 -19.82 -6.96 4.66
CA CYS A 127 -20.89 -7.55 3.88
C CYS A 127 -21.17 -9.00 4.31
N GLU A 128 -20.14 -9.81 4.54
CA GLU A 128 -20.30 -11.18 5.06
C GLU A 128 -20.97 -11.21 6.43
N PHE A 129 -20.74 -10.21 7.29
CA PHE A 129 -21.43 -10.09 8.57
C PHE A 129 -22.88 -9.62 8.43
N ILE A 130 -23.16 -8.72 7.49
CA ILE A 130 -24.53 -8.28 7.17
C ILE A 130 -25.33 -9.43 6.56
N GLU A 131 -24.74 -10.27 5.70
CA GLU A 131 -25.43 -11.44 5.14
C GLU A 131 -25.79 -12.51 6.19
N LYS A 132 -25.08 -12.52 7.31
CA LYS A 132 -25.41 -13.37 8.47
C LYS A 132 -26.50 -12.74 9.34
N PHE A 133 -26.84 -11.46 9.12
CA PHE A 133 -27.95 -10.80 9.80
C PHE A 133 -29.27 -11.46 9.40
N GLY A 134 -30.04 -11.92 10.39
CA GLY A 134 -31.34 -12.56 10.16
C GLY A 134 -31.27 -14.01 9.67
N ARG A 135 -30.08 -14.61 9.45
CA ARG A 135 -29.98 -16.06 9.25
C ARG A 135 -30.11 -16.77 10.59
N GLU A 136 -31.21 -17.51 10.72
CA GLU A 136 -31.50 -18.26 11.95
C GLU A 136 -30.68 -19.55 12.03
N GLU A 137 -30.38 -20.18 10.90
CA GLU A 137 -29.65 -21.45 10.82
C GLU A 137 -28.27 -21.31 10.16
N ASN A 138 -27.29 -21.94 10.80
CA ASN A 138 -25.99 -22.23 10.20
C ASN A 138 -26.16 -23.42 9.23
N PRO A 139 -25.39 -23.55 8.13
CA PRO A 139 -25.38 -24.72 7.23
C PRO A 139 -25.37 -26.12 7.89
N ASN A 140 -24.97 -26.21 9.16
CA ASN A 140 -24.98 -27.45 9.95
C ASN A 140 -26.30 -27.67 10.73
N GLY A 141 -27.33 -26.86 10.53
CA GLY A 141 -28.64 -26.96 11.21
C GLY A 141 -28.68 -26.40 12.64
N PHE A 142 -27.65 -25.65 13.07
CA PHE A 142 -27.61 -25.04 14.41
C PHE A 142 -28.07 -23.58 14.38
N TYR A 143 -28.74 -23.13 15.44
CA TYR A 143 -29.21 -21.76 15.58
C TYR A 143 -28.16 -20.85 16.19
N ILE A 144 -27.91 -19.68 15.60
CA ILE A 144 -26.96 -18.69 16.12
C ILE A 144 -27.62 -17.93 17.28
N TYR A 145 -27.10 -18.13 18.49
CA TYR A 145 -27.64 -17.52 19.71
C TYR A 145 -27.02 -16.16 20.03
N TYR A 146 -25.73 -16.02 19.74
CA TYR A 146 -24.98 -14.80 20.01
C TYR A 146 -23.83 -14.69 19.02
N THR A 147 -23.56 -13.48 18.55
CA THR A 147 -22.47 -13.17 17.65
C THR A 147 -21.70 -12.00 18.24
N ASP A 148 -20.42 -12.24 18.51
CA ASP A 148 -19.44 -11.24 18.85
C ASP A 148 -18.65 -10.91 17.57
N LEU A 149 -19.05 -9.81 16.94
CA LEU A 149 -18.42 -9.34 15.71
C LEU A 149 -16.95 -8.95 15.92
N LYS A 150 -16.62 -8.42 17.09
CA LYS A 150 -15.29 -7.91 17.40
C LYS A 150 -14.27 -9.04 17.50
N ASN A 151 -14.69 -10.18 18.02
CA ASN A 151 -13.81 -11.34 18.19
C ASN A 151 -14.08 -12.46 17.17
N ASN A 152 -14.98 -12.24 16.21
CA ASN A 152 -15.46 -13.25 15.26
C ASN A 152 -15.89 -14.56 15.92
N ARG A 153 -16.58 -14.47 17.08
CA ARG A 153 -17.08 -15.64 17.81
C ARG A 153 -18.59 -15.72 17.70
N PHE A 154 -19.11 -16.91 17.49
CA PHE A 154 -20.53 -17.17 17.51
C PHE A 154 -20.83 -18.33 18.45
N ILE A 155 -21.87 -18.15 19.27
CA ILE A 155 -22.38 -19.19 20.15
C ILE A 155 -23.59 -19.79 19.45
N VAL A 156 -23.54 -21.10 19.19
CA VAL A 156 -24.63 -21.85 18.58
C VAL A 156 -25.43 -22.62 19.63
N ARG A 157 -26.71 -22.86 19.36
CA ARG A 157 -27.59 -23.73 20.13
C ARG A 157 -28.40 -24.63 19.20
N ASN A 158 -28.80 -25.80 19.72
CA ASN A 158 -29.64 -26.76 18.98
C ASN A 158 -31.13 -26.36 18.95
N LYS A 159 -31.52 -25.29 19.64
CA LYS A 159 -32.90 -24.82 19.71
C LYS A 159 -33.00 -23.40 19.17
N PRO A 160 -34.08 -23.07 18.42
CA PRO A 160 -34.28 -21.72 17.91
C PRO A 160 -34.47 -20.73 19.05
N LEU A 161 -33.98 -19.51 18.83
CA LEU A 161 -34.29 -18.36 19.66
C LEU A 161 -35.77 -17.99 19.48
N THR A 162 -36.52 -17.87 20.57
CA THR A 162 -37.95 -17.51 20.53
C THR A 162 -38.27 -16.26 21.35
N GLY A 163 -39.26 -15.51 20.88
CA GLY A 163 -39.81 -14.33 21.56
C GLY A 163 -38.77 -13.28 21.92
N LYS A 164 -38.79 -12.83 23.19
CA LYS A 164 -37.93 -11.75 23.71
C LYS A 164 -36.43 -12.03 23.59
N SER A 165 -36.02 -13.30 23.57
CA SER A 165 -34.60 -13.67 23.46
C SER A 165 -34.04 -13.40 22.05
N LYS A 166 -34.85 -13.69 21.02
CA LYS A 166 -34.54 -13.39 19.61
C LYS A 166 -34.42 -11.89 19.39
N GLU A 167 -35.43 -11.14 19.84
CA GLU A 167 -35.45 -9.68 19.71
C GLU A 167 -34.24 -9.02 20.41
N LYS A 168 -33.87 -9.51 21.60
CA LYS A 168 -32.68 -9.03 22.32
C LYS A 168 -31.38 -9.31 21.55
N TYR A 169 -31.27 -10.49 20.94
CA TYR A 169 -30.13 -10.86 20.11
C TYR A 169 -30.04 -9.95 18.87
N GLU A 170 -31.11 -9.85 18.09
CA GLU A 170 -31.15 -9.03 16.86
C GLU A 170 -30.83 -7.56 17.16
N ARG A 171 -31.37 -7.01 18.26
CA ARG A 171 -31.08 -5.65 18.69
C ARG A 171 -29.61 -5.46 19.10
N SER A 172 -29.02 -6.44 19.79
CA SER A 172 -27.61 -6.40 20.17
C SER A 172 -26.70 -6.50 18.94
N PHE A 173 -27.02 -7.41 18.02
CA PHE A 173 -26.26 -7.61 16.79
C PHE A 173 -26.34 -6.39 15.86
N CYS A 174 -27.54 -5.83 15.66
CA CYS A 174 -27.74 -4.60 14.89
C CYS A 174 -26.92 -3.43 15.47
N ARG A 175 -26.91 -3.26 16.80
CA ARG A 175 -26.05 -2.24 17.45
C ARG A 175 -24.56 -2.45 17.17
N GLN A 176 -24.09 -3.71 17.16
CA GLN A 176 -22.70 -4.00 16.85
C GLN A 176 -22.37 -3.67 15.38
N VAL A 177 -23.26 -4.01 14.43
CA VAL A 177 -23.09 -3.67 13.00
C VAL A 177 -23.07 -2.14 12.80
N ILE A 178 -24.01 -1.41 13.39
CA ILE A 178 -24.06 0.05 13.30
C ILE A 178 -22.79 0.66 13.89
N ARG A 179 -22.36 0.21 15.07
CA ARG A 179 -21.13 0.70 15.70
C ARG A 179 -19.92 0.46 14.80
N TYR A 180 -19.82 -0.71 14.21
CA TYR A 180 -18.74 -1.05 13.30
C TYR A 180 -18.74 -0.17 12.04
N HIS A 181 -19.91 0.05 11.45
CA HIS A 181 -20.06 0.98 10.31
C HIS A 181 -19.66 2.42 10.69
N GLN A 182 -20.05 2.89 11.87
CA GLN A 182 -19.65 4.21 12.39
C GLN A 182 -18.13 4.30 12.60
N GLU A 183 -17.48 3.24 13.10
CA GLU A 183 -16.02 3.17 13.26
C GLU A 183 -15.31 3.26 11.89
N LEU A 184 -15.85 2.61 10.84
CA LEU A 184 -15.35 2.74 9.47
C LEU A 184 -15.52 4.16 8.91
N LEU A 185 -16.68 4.79 9.11
CA LEU A 185 -16.90 6.18 8.69
C LEU A 185 -15.97 7.16 9.40
N GLN A 186 -15.70 6.95 10.69
CA GLN A 186 -14.73 7.76 11.44
C GLN A 186 -13.32 7.57 10.91
N PHE A 187 -12.94 6.34 10.55
CA PHE A 187 -11.65 6.07 9.92
C PHE A 187 -11.54 6.78 8.57
N GLN A 188 -12.57 6.68 7.71
CA GLN A 188 -12.63 7.38 6.44
C GLN A 188 -12.45 8.89 6.62
N LYS A 189 -13.20 9.52 7.55
CA LYS A 189 -13.07 10.96 7.85
C LYS A 189 -11.65 11.35 8.31
N LYS A 190 -10.98 10.48 9.09
CA LYS A 190 -9.60 10.73 9.53
C LYS A 190 -8.58 10.63 8.39
N VAL A 191 -8.78 9.71 7.45
CA VAL A 191 -7.86 9.49 6.33
C VAL A 191 -8.08 10.52 5.21
N CYS A 192 -9.33 10.83 4.88
CA CYS A 192 -9.68 11.79 3.82
C CYS A 192 -9.54 13.26 4.26
N GLY A 193 -9.31 13.52 5.55
CA GLY A 193 -9.36 14.86 6.13
C GLY A 193 -10.78 15.43 6.15
N PRO A 194 -10.99 16.63 6.75
CA PRO A 194 -12.23 17.35 6.57
C PRO A 194 -12.34 17.75 5.09
N THR A 195 -13.13 17.00 4.33
CA THR A 195 -13.74 17.56 3.12
C THR A 195 -14.60 18.71 3.60
N TYR A 196 -14.09 19.94 3.46
CA TYR A 196 -14.88 21.15 3.47
C TYR A 196 -15.84 21.06 2.28
N ILE A 197 -16.91 20.29 2.45
CA ILE A 197 -18.11 20.49 1.65
C ILE A 197 -18.71 21.74 2.27
N ASN A 198 -18.33 22.88 1.72
CA ASN A 198 -19.04 24.14 1.94
C ASN A 198 -20.40 23.95 1.26
N ASP A 199 -21.38 23.53 2.05
CA ASP A 199 -22.79 23.78 1.75
C ASP A 199 -23.11 25.25 2.02
#